data_AF-A0A7V9SPN3-F1
#
_entry.id   AF-A0A7V9SPN3-F1
#
_cell.length_a   1.000
_cell.length_b   1.000
_cell.length_c   1.000
_cell.angle_alpha   90.00
_cell.angle_beta   90.00
_cell.angle_gamma   90.00
#
_symmetry.space_group_name_H-M   'P 1'
#
loop_
_entity.id
_entity.type
_entity.pdbx_description
1 polymer ?
#
loop_
_entity_poly.entity_id
_entity_poly.type
_entity_poly.pdbx_seq_one_letter_code
_entity_poly.pdbx_strand_id
1 'polypeptide(L)'
;MFLIAPGVDDGDIVGVRLYDINPWDDCRTVYYKTAIAAAELIAEHVPAVIGGEPGMRQRGAAFAYPKRTPADGHISWTDTSEAICRLVRATTRPYPGAFSTLDGVPVRIWRAQPFSRDLFGDSAPADVCFITATSPREFVVRSLDGTVLVREADTVAKLEVGARLG
;
A
#
# COMPACT_ATOMS: atom_id res chain seq x y z
N MET A 1 -0.13 9.94 -20.13
CA MET A 1 -0.72 11.26 -20.41
C MET A 1 -1.82 11.08 -21.42
N PHE A 2 -2.94 11.78 -21.25
CA PHE A 2 -4.11 11.71 -22.13
C PHE A 2 -4.71 13.11 -22.31
N LEU A 3 -5.47 13.32 -23.38
CA LEU A 3 -6.21 14.57 -23.64
C LEU A 3 -7.43 14.66 -22.73
N ILE A 4 -7.79 15.86 -22.28
CA ILE A 4 -9.01 16.01 -21.46
C ILE A 4 -10.24 15.86 -22.36
N ALA A 5 -11.18 15.02 -21.94
CA ALA A 5 -12.48 14.81 -22.56
C ALA A 5 -13.59 14.96 -21.49
N PRO A 6 -14.89 15.03 -21.87
CA PRO A 6 -15.97 15.31 -20.93
C PRO A 6 -16.22 14.21 -19.89
N GLY A 7 -15.78 12.98 -20.12
CA GLY A 7 -15.95 11.88 -19.17
C GLY A 7 -14.85 11.83 -18.11
N VAL A 8 -14.87 10.76 -17.30
CA VAL A 8 -13.87 10.53 -16.26
C VAL A 8 -12.73 9.71 -16.87
N ASP A 9 -11.55 10.32 -16.97
CA ASP A 9 -10.32 9.71 -17.49
C ASP A 9 -10.50 9.02 -18.87
N ASP A 10 -11.35 9.58 -19.75
CA ASP A 10 -11.84 8.91 -20.97
C ASP A 10 -11.23 9.41 -22.30
N GLY A 11 -10.31 10.37 -22.21
CA GLY A 11 -9.70 10.97 -23.40
C GLY A 11 -8.58 10.15 -24.00
N ASP A 12 -8.18 10.52 -25.22
CA ASP A 12 -7.20 9.75 -25.99
C ASP A 12 -5.78 9.84 -25.39
N ILE A 13 -5.04 8.74 -25.42
CA ILE A 13 -3.70 8.61 -24.86
C ILE A 13 -2.69 9.25 -25.81
N VAL A 14 -1.87 10.16 -25.30
CA VAL A 14 -0.81 10.83 -26.07
C VAL A 14 0.57 10.27 -25.78
N GLY A 15 0.76 9.63 -24.62
CA GLY A 15 2.03 9.01 -24.27
C GLY A 15 1.97 8.19 -22.99
N VAL A 16 2.80 7.16 -22.92
CA VAL A 16 2.92 6.23 -21.79
C VAL A 16 4.38 6.13 -21.35
N ARG A 17 4.60 6.13 -20.04
CA ARG A 17 5.89 5.79 -19.43
C ARG A 17 5.66 4.69 -18.41
N LEU A 18 6.52 3.67 -18.47
CA LEU A 18 6.50 2.54 -17.56
C LEU A 18 7.60 2.73 -16.52
N TYR A 19 7.30 2.36 -15.28
CA TYR A 19 8.26 2.24 -14.20
C TYR A 19 7.87 1.05 -13.32
N ASP A 20 8.84 0.46 -12.65
CA ASP A 20 8.61 -0.66 -11.74
C ASP A 20 7.96 -0.20 -10.42
N ILE A 21 7.21 -1.08 -9.77
CA ILE A 21 6.87 -0.97 -8.36
C ILE A 21 7.52 -2.16 -7.68
N ASN A 22 8.52 -1.91 -6.85
CA ASN A 22 9.31 -2.96 -6.22
C ASN A 22 8.93 -3.14 -4.73
N PRO A 23 9.50 -4.14 -4.04
CA PRO A 23 9.17 -4.41 -2.64
C PRO A 23 9.49 -3.28 -1.66
N TRP A 24 10.37 -2.33 -2.04
CA TRP A 24 10.77 -1.20 -1.21
C TRP A 24 9.93 0.05 -1.45
N ASP A 25 9.09 0.05 -2.48
CA ASP A 25 8.23 1.18 -2.79
C ASP A 25 7.09 1.32 -1.79
N ASP A 26 6.83 2.54 -1.35
CA ASP A 26 5.62 2.92 -0.62
C ASP A 26 4.79 3.90 -1.45
N CYS A 27 3.63 4.31 -0.93
CA CYS A 27 2.77 5.27 -1.62
C CYS A 27 3.49 6.58 -1.97
N ARG A 28 4.50 6.99 -1.20
CA ARG A 28 5.26 8.23 -1.42
C ARG A 28 6.34 8.04 -2.48
N THR A 29 7.07 6.92 -2.49
CA THR A 29 8.05 6.68 -3.56
C THR A 29 7.37 6.45 -4.91
N VAL A 30 6.21 5.79 -4.94
CA VAL A 30 5.38 5.67 -6.15
C VAL A 30 4.92 7.05 -6.64
N TYR A 31 4.57 7.96 -5.72
CA TYR A 31 4.25 9.35 -6.09
C TYR A 31 5.44 10.05 -6.76
N TYR A 32 6.67 9.85 -6.26
CA TYR A 32 7.87 10.41 -6.87
C TYR A 32 8.13 9.84 -8.27
N LYS A 33 8.05 8.51 -8.44
CA LYS A 33 8.18 7.86 -9.75
C LYS A 33 7.14 8.39 -10.73
N THR A 34 5.89 8.56 -10.28
CA THR A 34 4.80 9.12 -11.07
C THR A 34 5.10 10.56 -11.50
N ALA A 35 5.58 11.40 -10.59
CA ALA A 35 5.90 12.79 -10.88
C ALA A 35 7.02 12.92 -11.92
N ILE A 36 8.07 12.10 -11.81
CA ILE A 36 9.17 12.05 -12.78
C ILE A 36 8.65 11.64 -14.16
N ALA A 37 7.93 10.51 -14.24
CA ALA A 37 7.36 10.02 -15.49
C ALA A 37 6.37 11.01 -16.14
N ALA A 38 5.59 11.72 -15.32
CA ALA A 38 4.68 12.75 -15.80
C ALA A 38 5.43 13.95 -16.38
N ALA A 39 6.50 14.42 -15.73
CA ALA A 39 7.34 15.51 -16.23
C ALA A 39 7.99 15.16 -17.58
N GLU A 40 8.50 13.95 -17.73
CA GLU A 40 9.07 13.45 -18.99
C GLU A 40 8.02 13.40 -20.10
N LEU A 41 6.82 12.87 -19.82
CA LEU A 41 5.72 12.82 -20.78
C LEU A 41 5.28 14.22 -21.23
N ILE A 42 5.20 15.17 -20.30
CA ILE A 42 4.84 16.55 -20.59
C ILE A 42 5.90 17.16 -21.52
N ALA A 43 7.18 17.03 -21.16
CA ALA A 43 8.28 17.58 -21.96
C ALA A 43 8.32 17.00 -23.39
N GLU A 44 8.05 15.70 -23.55
CA GLU A 44 8.09 15.04 -24.85
C GLU A 44 6.87 15.35 -25.72
N HIS A 45 5.66 15.31 -25.16
CA HIS A 45 4.44 15.26 -25.97
C HIS A 45 3.68 16.59 -26.04
N VAL A 46 3.87 17.53 -25.11
CA VAL A 46 3.14 18.81 -25.14
C VAL A 46 3.38 19.61 -26.44
N PRO A 47 4.59 19.71 -27.00
CA PRO A 47 4.79 20.41 -28.27
C PRO A 47 3.95 19.83 -29.42
N ALA A 48 3.86 18.51 -29.54
CA ALA A 48 3.05 17.83 -30.56
C ALA A 48 1.54 18.03 -30.33
N VAL A 49 1.10 17.98 -29.07
CA VAL A 49 -0.30 18.26 -28.70
C VAL A 49 -0.69 19.71 -29.05
N ILE A 50 0.19 20.69 -28.80
CA ILE A 50 -0.02 22.09 -29.21
C ILE A 50 -0.06 22.21 -30.74
N GLY A 51 0.74 21.41 -31.44
CA GLY A 51 0.73 21.29 -32.91
C GLY A 51 -0.53 20.63 -33.49
N GLY A 52 -1.43 20.12 -32.65
CA GLY A 52 -2.68 19.50 -33.06
C GLY A 52 -2.57 18.00 -33.40
N GLU A 53 -1.48 17.33 -32.99
CA GLU A 53 -1.40 15.89 -33.17
C GLU A 53 -2.44 15.15 -32.29
N PRO A 54 -3.23 14.23 -32.88
CA PRO A 54 -4.26 13.51 -32.13
C PRO A 54 -3.64 12.42 -31.24
N GLY A 55 -4.31 12.13 -30.12
CA GLY A 55 -3.98 10.97 -29.30
C GLY A 55 -4.49 9.65 -29.90
N MET A 56 -4.12 8.54 -29.26
CA MET A 56 -4.63 7.20 -29.55
C MET A 56 -5.82 6.85 -28.65
N ARG A 57 -6.92 6.39 -29.25
CA ARG A 57 -8.09 5.91 -28.50
C ARG A 57 -7.71 4.80 -27.52
N GLN A 58 -8.18 4.93 -26.27
CA GLN A 58 -8.02 3.90 -25.24
C GLN A 58 -8.63 2.56 -25.68
N ARG A 59 -8.00 1.44 -25.31
CA ARG A 59 -8.45 0.08 -25.63
C ARG A 59 -8.47 -0.78 -24.37
N GLY A 60 -9.37 -1.77 -24.35
CA GLY A 60 -9.52 -2.70 -23.22
C GLY A 60 -10.67 -2.33 -22.29
N ALA A 61 -10.82 -3.10 -21.21
CA ALA A 61 -11.84 -2.84 -20.19
C ALA A 61 -11.43 -1.65 -19.31
N ALA A 62 -12.38 -0.76 -19.05
CA ALA A 62 -12.20 0.31 -18.09
C ALA A 62 -12.41 -0.23 -16.66
N PHE A 63 -11.55 0.21 -15.74
CA PHE A 63 -11.67 -0.07 -14.31
C PHE A 63 -11.58 1.24 -13.55
N ALA A 64 -12.42 1.40 -12.52
CA ALA A 64 -12.40 2.56 -11.65
C ALA A 64 -11.88 2.17 -10.27
N TYR A 65 -10.97 2.98 -9.72
CA TYR A 65 -10.50 2.84 -8.35
C TYR A 65 -11.18 3.91 -7.49
N PRO A 66 -12.13 3.55 -6.61
CA PRO A 66 -12.79 4.52 -5.76
C PRO A 66 -11.78 5.19 -4.82
N LYS A 67 -12.09 6.41 -4.40
CA LYS A 67 -11.30 7.11 -3.40
C LYS A 67 -11.27 6.29 -2.11
N ARG A 68 -10.07 5.98 -1.63
CA ARG A 68 -9.90 5.32 -0.33
C ARG A 68 -10.37 6.20 0.81
N THR A 69 -10.94 5.54 1.80
CA THR A 69 -11.31 6.02 3.12
C THR A 69 -10.33 5.47 4.16
N PRO A 70 -10.28 6.02 5.38
CA PRO A 70 -9.50 5.42 6.45
C PRO A 70 -9.88 3.96 6.74
N ALA A 71 -11.13 3.54 6.50
CA ALA A 71 -11.59 2.18 6.72
C ALA A 71 -10.90 1.15 5.81
N ASP A 72 -10.48 1.57 4.61
CA ASP A 72 -9.72 0.73 3.68
C ASP A 72 -8.30 0.38 4.19
N GLY A 73 -7.87 1.00 5.29
CA GLY A 73 -6.63 0.67 5.98
C GLY A 73 -6.74 -0.51 6.95
N HIS A 74 -7.92 -1.09 7.15
CA HIS A 74 -8.12 -2.20 8.08
C HIS A 74 -7.34 -3.44 7.62
N ILE A 75 -6.49 -3.98 8.50
CA ILE A 75 -5.70 -5.18 8.22
C ILE A 75 -6.57 -6.41 8.44
N SER A 76 -6.74 -7.20 7.39
CA SER A 76 -7.22 -8.58 7.49
C SER A 76 -6.02 -9.49 7.76
N TRP A 77 -5.86 -9.97 9.00
CA TRP A 77 -4.77 -10.88 9.35
C TRP A 77 -4.91 -12.28 8.75
N THR A 78 -6.09 -12.59 8.20
CA THR A 78 -6.33 -13.80 7.39
C THR A 78 -5.84 -13.66 5.95
N ASP A 79 -5.24 -12.52 5.58
CA ASP A 79 -4.56 -12.34 4.30
C ASP A 79 -3.12 -12.85 4.37
N THR A 80 -2.46 -12.97 3.21
CA THR A 80 -1.03 -13.30 3.14
C THR A 80 -0.16 -12.20 3.73
N SER A 81 1.01 -12.56 4.24
CA SER A 81 2.02 -11.64 4.76
C SER A 81 2.37 -10.56 3.73
N GLU A 82 2.48 -10.94 2.46
CA GLU A 82 2.72 -10.02 1.33
C GLU A 82 1.56 -9.05 1.10
N ALA A 83 0.30 -9.53 1.16
CA ALA A 83 -0.87 -8.68 0.99
C ALA A 83 -0.97 -7.64 2.12
N ILE A 84 -0.75 -8.05 3.36
CA ILE A 84 -0.72 -7.17 4.54
C ILE A 84 0.39 -6.12 4.38
N CYS A 85 1.61 -6.54 4.05
CA CYS A 85 2.72 -5.60 3.87
C CYS A 85 2.51 -4.64 2.70
N ARG A 86 1.85 -5.09 1.63
CA ARG A 86 1.44 -4.21 0.51
C ARG A 86 0.40 -3.19 0.96
N LEU A 87 -0.59 -3.57 1.78
CA LEU A 87 -1.55 -2.63 2.36
C LEU A 87 -0.82 -1.56 3.19
N VAL A 88 0.05 -1.99 4.11
CA VAL A 88 0.85 -1.09 4.96
C VAL A 88 1.64 -0.08 4.12
N ARG A 89 2.36 -0.52 3.09
CA ARG A 89 3.11 0.37 2.18
C ARG A 89 2.21 1.30 1.38
N ALA A 90 1.02 0.84 0.99
CA ALA A 90 0.09 1.61 0.18
C ALA A 90 -0.72 2.65 0.98
N THR A 91 -0.77 2.54 2.30
CA THR A 91 -1.54 3.45 3.18
C THR A 91 -0.69 4.15 4.24
N THR A 92 0.63 3.99 4.22
CA THR A 92 1.54 4.68 5.15
C THR A 92 1.54 6.20 4.97
N ARG A 93 2.33 6.92 5.77
CA ARG A 93 2.36 8.38 5.76
C ARG A 93 2.61 8.93 4.34
N PRO A 94 1.89 9.99 3.92
CA PRO A 94 1.03 10.87 4.72
C PRO A 94 -0.44 10.42 4.86
N TYR A 95 -0.80 9.23 4.38
CA TYR A 95 -2.15 8.70 4.51
C TYR A 95 -2.44 8.21 5.94
N PRO A 96 -3.69 7.86 6.26
CA PRO A 96 -4.06 7.46 7.61
C PRO A 96 -3.26 6.27 8.17
N GLY A 97 -2.61 5.43 7.39
CA GLY A 97 -1.92 4.23 7.89
C GLY A 97 -2.83 3.01 7.89
N ALA A 98 -2.22 1.84 7.75
CA ALA A 98 -2.91 0.58 8.00
C ALA A 98 -3.16 0.42 9.50
N PHE A 99 -4.23 -0.26 9.88
CA PHE A 99 -4.56 -0.42 11.29
C PHE A 99 -5.22 -1.76 11.56
N SER A 100 -5.08 -2.20 12.80
CA SER A 100 -5.87 -3.26 13.42
C SER A 100 -6.25 -2.77 14.81
N THR A 101 -6.87 -3.61 15.62
CA THR A 101 -7.30 -3.28 16.98
C THR A 101 -6.79 -4.31 17.96
N LEU A 102 -6.61 -3.92 19.21
CA LEU A 102 -6.41 -4.84 20.33
C LEU A 102 -7.42 -4.44 21.40
N ASP A 103 -8.37 -5.31 21.72
CA ASP A 103 -9.47 -5.02 22.65
C ASP A 103 -10.23 -3.72 22.31
N GLY A 104 -10.44 -3.47 21.01
CA GLY A 104 -11.07 -2.25 20.49
C GLY A 104 -10.18 -1.01 20.47
N VAL A 105 -8.94 -1.09 20.97
CA VAL A 105 -7.96 0.01 20.92
C VAL A 105 -7.19 -0.04 19.60
N PRO A 106 -7.12 1.06 18.83
CA PRO A 106 -6.39 1.06 17.57
C PRO A 106 -4.89 0.77 17.72
N VAL A 107 -4.40 -0.06 16.81
CA VAL A 107 -2.98 -0.35 16.57
C VAL A 107 -2.68 0.08 15.13
N ARG A 108 -2.11 1.27 14.96
CA ARG A 108 -1.72 1.78 13.65
C ARG A 108 -0.36 1.22 13.27
N ILE A 109 -0.23 0.67 12.06
CA ILE A 109 1.00 0.08 11.55
C ILE A 109 1.50 0.93 10.38
N TRP A 110 2.71 1.47 10.53
CA TRP A 110 3.34 2.37 9.55
C TRP A 110 4.36 1.67 8.67
N ARG A 111 5.04 0.67 9.21
CA ARG A 111 6.05 -0.12 8.51
C ARG A 111 5.95 -1.58 8.91
N ALA A 112 5.90 -2.45 7.91
CA ALA A 112 5.89 -3.88 8.10
C ALA A 112 6.61 -4.57 6.93
N GLN A 113 7.07 -5.80 7.17
CA GLN A 113 7.65 -6.66 6.14
C GLN A 113 7.30 -8.12 6.41
N PRO A 114 7.23 -8.98 5.38
CA PRO A 114 7.22 -10.42 5.59
C PRO A 114 8.44 -10.82 6.43
N PHE A 115 8.23 -11.69 7.42
CA PHE A 115 9.27 -12.07 8.38
C PHE A 115 9.74 -13.50 8.16
N SER A 116 8.85 -14.48 8.35
CA SER A 116 9.15 -15.89 8.12
C SER A 116 7.89 -16.65 7.72
N ARG A 117 8.04 -17.64 6.84
CA ARG A 117 6.98 -18.59 6.49
C ARG A 117 6.95 -19.82 7.43
N ASP A 118 8.03 -20.04 8.18
CA ASP A 118 8.25 -21.28 8.93
C ASP A 118 8.07 -21.09 10.44
N LEU A 119 8.28 -19.87 10.95
CA LEU A 119 8.16 -19.58 12.38
C LEU A 119 6.69 -19.41 12.79
N PHE A 120 6.37 -19.89 14.00
CA PHE A 120 5.04 -19.75 14.63
C PHE A 120 3.90 -20.43 13.84
N GLY A 121 4.18 -21.59 13.24
CA GLY A 121 3.21 -22.36 12.45
C GLY A 121 1.94 -22.75 13.21
N ASP A 122 2.05 -23.00 14.53
CA ASP A 122 0.94 -23.39 15.40
C ASP A 122 0.09 -22.20 15.90
N SER A 123 0.53 -20.96 15.68
CA SER A 123 -0.24 -19.76 16.03
C SER A 123 -1.37 -19.52 15.04
N ALA A 124 -2.48 -18.95 15.52
CA ALA A 124 -3.59 -18.58 14.66
C ALA A 124 -3.34 -17.20 14.01
N PRO A 125 -3.91 -16.91 12.83
CA PRO A 125 -3.87 -15.57 12.26
C PRO A 125 -4.29 -14.50 13.27
N ALA A 126 -3.58 -13.38 13.24
CA ALA A 126 -3.68 -12.22 14.13
C ALA A 126 -3.06 -12.38 15.53
N ASP A 127 -2.51 -13.55 15.89
CA ASP A 127 -1.82 -13.71 17.16
C ASP A 127 -0.48 -12.95 17.13
N VAL A 128 -0.21 -12.19 18.19
CA VAL A 128 1.09 -11.58 18.44
C VAL A 128 2.04 -12.68 18.93
N CYS A 129 2.96 -13.08 18.07
CA CYS A 129 3.85 -14.22 18.30
C CYS A 129 5.12 -13.83 19.06
N PHE A 130 5.59 -12.60 18.89
CA PHE A 130 6.85 -12.12 19.49
C PHE A 130 6.84 -10.61 19.60
N ILE A 131 7.47 -10.07 20.65
CA ILE A 131 7.70 -8.64 20.85
C ILE A 131 9.19 -8.45 21.10
N THR A 132 9.82 -7.50 20.43
CA THR A 132 11.27 -7.30 20.60
C THR A 132 11.56 -6.76 22.00
N ALA A 133 12.73 -7.14 22.54
CA ALA A 133 13.21 -6.58 23.80
C ALA A 133 13.61 -5.09 23.69
N THR A 134 13.86 -4.61 22.46
CA THR A 134 14.32 -3.26 22.17
C THR A 134 13.18 -2.25 22.06
N SER A 135 11.98 -2.69 21.66
CA SER A 135 10.82 -1.81 21.52
C SER A 135 9.51 -2.60 21.58
N PRO A 136 8.56 -2.23 22.47
CA PRO A 136 7.24 -2.85 22.47
C PRO A 136 6.39 -2.51 21.24
N ARG A 137 6.89 -1.63 20.35
CA ARG A 137 6.24 -1.24 19.09
C ARG A 137 6.79 -1.99 17.87
N GLU A 138 7.75 -2.87 18.09
CA GLU A 138 8.27 -3.80 17.09
C GLU A 138 7.92 -5.22 17.51
N PHE A 139 7.10 -5.90 16.71
CA PHE A 139 6.52 -7.18 17.07
C PHE A 139 6.19 -8.00 15.83
N VAL A 140 6.01 -9.30 16.03
CA VAL A 140 5.69 -10.27 14.98
C VAL A 140 4.26 -10.75 15.17
N VAL A 141 3.48 -10.71 14.10
CA VAL A 141 2.09 -11.19 14.08
C VAL A 141 1.94 -12.30 13.05
N ARG A 142 1.14 -13.31 13.37
CA ARG A 142 0.79 -14.37 12.42
C ARG A 142 -0.16 -13.86 11.34
N SER A 143 0.17 -14.12 10.09
CA SER A 143 -0.72 -13.96 8.92
C SER A 143 -1.25 -15.32 8.44
N LEU A 144 -1.92 -15.38 7.29
CA LEU A 144 -2.35 -16.65 6.69
C LEU A 144 -1.18 -17.61 6.41
N ASP A 145 -0.15 -17.12 5.74
CA ASP A 145 0.90 -17.94 5.10
C ASP A 145 2.30 -17.80 5.72
N GLY A 146 2.41 -16.99 6.77
CA GLY A 146 3.64 -16.83 7.53
C GLY A 146 3.46 -15.82 8.66
N THR A 147 4.46 -14.98 8.83
CA THR A 147 4.48 -13.94 9.84
C THR A 147 4.88 -12.60 9.26
N VAL A 148 4.38 -11.54 9.88
CA VAL A 148 4.66 -10.14 9.53
C VAL A 148 5.41 -9.51 10.68
N LEU A 149 6.60 -8.97 10.39
CA LEU A 149 7.32 -8.11 11.32
C LEU A 149 6.79 -6.70 11.17
N VAL A 150 6.11 -6.22 12.19
CA VAL A 150 5.76 -4.81 12.37
C VAL A 150 6.98 -4.11 12.92
N ARG A 151 7.50 -3.14 12.17
CA ARG A 151 8.73 -2.38 12.53
C ARG A 151 8.43 -1.01 13.13
N GLU A 152 7.24 -0.50 12.84
CA GLU A 152 6.81 0.80 13.34
C GLU A 152 5.30 0.79 13.51
N ALA A 153 4.86 1.01 14.75
CA ALA A 153 3.45 1.12 15.10
C ALA A 153 3.20 2.23 16.12
N ASP A 154 1.99 2.80 16.05
CA ASP A 154 1.44 3.70 17.06
C ASP A 154 0.22 3.05 17.70
N THR A 155 0.33 2.81 19.01
CA THR A 155 -0.77 2.33 19.84
C THR A 155 -0.56 2.75 21.28
N VAL A 156 -1.66 2.90 22.01
CA VAL A 156 -1.67 3.00 23.47
C VAL A 156 -1.99 1.66 24.14
N ALA A 157 -2.35 0.64 23.35
CA ALA A 157 -2.61 -0.70 23.85
C ALA A 157 -1.31 -1.36 24.30
N LYS A 158 -1.37 -2.12 25.38
CA LYS A 158 -0.25 -2.92 25.86
C LYS A 158 -0.24 -4.23 25.08
N LEU A 159 0.76 -4.39 24.20
CA LEU A 159 0.96 -5.63 23.45
C LEU A 159 1.58 -6.69 24.35
N GLU A 160 1.06 -7.92 24.25
CA GLU A 160 1.59 -9.10 24.93
C GLU A 160 1.64 -10.27 23.94
N VAL A 161 2.59 -11.20 24.15
CA VAL A 161 2.64 -12.41 23.33
C VAL A 161 1.40 -13.26 23.60
N GLY A 162 0.75 -13.73 22.55
CA GLY A 162 -0.55 -14.42 22.61
C GLY A 162 -1.76 -13.48 22.57
N ALA A 163 -1.56 -12.16 22.61
CA ALA A 163 -2.63 -11.22 22.33
C ALA A 163 -3.11 -11.35 20.87
N ARG A 164 -4.39 -11.08 20.62
CA ARG A 164 -4.99 -11.23 19.30
C ARG A 164 -5.40 -9.87 18.73
N LEU A 165 -4.93 -9.57 17.53
CA LEU A 165 -5.32 -8.37 16.81
C LEU A 165 -6.64 -8.58 16.06
N GLY A 166 -7.49 -7.56 16.07
CA GLY A 166 -8.84 -7.53 15.47
C GLY A 166 -8.93 -6.60 14.28
#